data_AF-A0A3M1ANK3-F1
#
_entry.id   AF-A0A3M1ANK3-F1
#
_cell.length_a   1.000
_cell.length_b   1.000
_cell.length_c   1.000
_cell.angle_alpha   90.00
_cell.angle_beta   90.00
_cell.angle_gamma   90.00
#
_symmetry.space_group_name_H-M   'P 1'
#
loop_
_entity.id
_entity.type
_entity.pdbx_description
1 polymer ?
#
loop_
_entity_poly.entity_id
_entity_poly.type
_entity_poly.pdbx_seq_one_letter_code
_entity_poly.pdbx_strand_id
1 'polypeptide(L)' 'THDLELGKMEAEANGAIENLCMEVEIRNGELFFDYKIRKGVSKSFNATLLMRQMGIDV' A
#
# COMPACT_ATOMS: atom_id res chain seq x y z
N THR A 1 7.90 -0.16 -2.36
CA THR A 1 8.22 1.26 -2.65
C THR A 1 6.95 2.08 -2.50
N HIS A 2 7.06 3.39 -2.23
CA HIS A 2 5.92 4.32 -2.28
C HIS A 2 5.70 4.91 -3.69
N ASP A 3 6.63 4.66 -4.59
CA ASP A 3 6.51 5.06 -5.99
C ASP A 3 5.56 4.10 -6.72
N LEU A 4 4.35 4.60 -7.03
CA LEU A 4 3.32 3.84 -7.73
C LEU A 4 3.65 3.66 -9.23
N GLU A 5 4.52 4.49 -9.82
CA GLU A 5 4.90 4.36 -11.22
C GLU A 5 5.71 3.08 -11.44
N LEU A 6 6.53 2.67 -10.48
CA LEU A 6 7.24 1.39 -10.52
C LEU A 6 6.28 0.18 -10.57
N GLY A 7 5.08 0.32 -10.01
CA GLY A 7 4.05 -0.72 -10.09
C GLY A 7 3.59 -1.01 -11.52
N LYS A 8 3.75 -0.08 -12.46
CA LYS A 8 3.37 -0.30 -13.87
C LYS A 8 4.33 -1.24 -14.60
N MET A 9 5.55 -1.42 -14.09
CA MET A 9 6.58 -2.25 -14.72
C MET A 9 6.18 -3.73 -14.85
N GLU A 10 5.35 -4.25 -13.95
CA GLU A 10 4.82 -5.62 -14.03
C GLU A 10 4.12 -5.90 -15.37
N ALA A 11 3.41 -4.91 -15.93
CA ALA A 11 2.67 -5.07 -17.19
C ALA A 11 3.59 -5.21 -18.42
N GLU A 12 4.79 -4.61 -18.36
CA GLU A 12 5.74 -4.57 -19.47
C GLU A 12 6.84 -5.65 -19.36
N ALA A 13 6.95 -6.28 -18.20
CA ALA A 13 8.04 -7.21 -17.88
C ALA A 13 7.87 -8.63 -18.43
N ASN A 14 6.82 -8.92 -19.21
CA ASN A 14 6.54 -10.26 -19.74
C ASN A 14 6.58 -11.37 -18.67
N GLY A 15 6.08 -11.08 -17.46
CA GLY A 15 6.07 -12.01 -16.33
C GLY A 15 7.39 -12.15 -15.56
N ALA A 16 8.43 -11.35 -15.90
CA ALA A 16 9.68 -11.33 -15.15
C ALA A 16 9.61 -10.49 -13.85
N ILE A 17 8.60 -9.63 -13.73
CA ILE A 17 8.33 -8.81 -12.54
C ILE A 17 6.93 -9.14 -12.06
N GLU A 18 6.76 -9.29 -10.75
CA GLU A 18 5.46 -9.36 -10.10
C GLU A 18 5.34 -8.27 -9.03
N ASN A 19 4.16 -7.68 -8.92
CA ASN A 19 3.87 -6.75 -7.83
C ASN A 19 3.35 -7.52 -6.62
N LEU A 20 3.93 -7.21 -5.46
CA LEU A 20 3.51 -7.72 -4.17
C LEU A 20 3.39 -6.54 -3.20
N CYS A 21 2.36 -6.57 -2.37
CA CYS A 21 2.12 -5.55 -1.36
C CYS A 21 1.66 -6.15 -0.03
N MET A 22 1.79 -5.35 1.02
CA MET A 22 1.11 -5.55 2.29
C MET A 22 0.03 -4.48 2.38
N GLU A 23 -1.18 -4.88 2.76
CA GLU A 23 -2.28 -3.94 2.95
C GLU A 23 -2.36 -3.51 4.42
N VAL A 24 -2.85 -2.30 4.63
CA VAL A 24 -3.20 -1.78 5.95
C VAL A 24 -4.70 -1.52 5.99
N GLU A 25 -5.36 -2.00 7.03
CA GLU A 25 -6.79 -1.75 7.25
C GLU A 25 -6.96 -0.76 8.39
N ILE A 26 -7.99 0.09 8.32
CA ILE A 26 -8.39 0.90 9.47
C ILE A 26 -9.60 0.25 10.11
N ARG A 27 -9.43 -0.21 11.34
CA ARG A 27 -10.49 -0.84 12.13
C ARG A 27 -10.70 0.01 13.38
N ASN A 28 -11.89 0.57 13.55
CA ASN A 28 -12.24 1.42 14.70
C ASN A 28 -11.31 2.62 14.93
N GLY A 29 -10.74 3.18 13.87
CA GLY A 29 -9.80 4.30 13.98
C GLY A 29 -8.37 3.88 14.35
N GLU A 30 -8.08 2.59 14.40
CA GLU A 30 -6.73 2.06 14.58
C GLU A 30 -6.24 1.37 13.30
N LEU A 31 -4.93 1.40 13.08
CA LEU A 31 -4.29 0.72 11.96
C LEU A 31 -4.11 -0.75 12.31
N PHE A 32 -4.59 -1.61 11.43
CA PHE A 32 -4.45 -3.04 11.52
C PHE A 32 -3.56 -3.55 10.38
N PHE A 33 -2.46 -4.19 10.76
CA PHE A 33 -1.54 -4.84 9.84
C PHE A 33 -1.67 -6.35 10.04
N ASP A 34 -2.08 -7.06 8.99
CA ASP A 34 -2.18 -8.51 9.04
C ASP A 34 -0.85 -9.22 8.71
N TYR A 35 0.16 -8.44 8.30
CA TYR A 35 1.49 -8.88 7.89
C TYR A 35 1.48 -9.93 6.78
N LYS A 36 0.45 -9.93 5.91
CA LYS A 36 0.33 -10.84 4.78
C LYS A 36 0.74 -10.18 3.48
N ILE A 37 1.49 -10.93 2.67
CA ILE A 37 1.84 -10.55 1.31
C ILE A 37 0.66 -10.87 0.37
N ARG A 38 0.30 -9.91 -0.47
CA ARG A 38 -0.80 -9.97 -1.43
C ARG A 38 -0.28 -9.57 -2.81
N LYS A 39 -0.86 -10.15 -3.87
CA LYS A 39 -0.51 -9.78 -5.24
C LYS A 39 -1.06 -8.40 -5.62
N GLY A 40 -0.29 -7.67 -6.40
CA GLY A 40 -0.60 -6.34 -6.91
C GLY A 40 -0.01 -5.21 -6.06
N VAL A 41 -0.41 -3.99 -6.41
CA VAL A 41 -0.03 -2.75 -5.72
C VAL A 41 -1.02 -2.47 -4.59
N SER A 42 -0.54 -1.92 -3.47
CA SER A 42 -1.39 -1.60 -2.31
C SER A 42 -2.48 -0.61 -2.70
N LYS A 43 -3.71 -0.92 -2.29
CA LYS A 43 -4.89 -0.07 -2.51
C LYS A 43 -5.18 0.82 -1.31
N SER A 44 -4.65 0.46 -0.15
CA SER A 44 -4.98 1.07 1.13
C SER A 44 -4.11 2.28 1.50
N PHE A 45 -3.61 3.03 0.53
CA PHE A 45 -2.68 4.13 0.78
C PHE A 45 -3.38 5.48 0.96
N ASN A 46 -4.21 5.61 1.99
CA ASN A 46 -4.64 6.94 2.43
C ASN A 46 -3.66 7.47 3.48
N ALA A 47 -2.44 7.79 3.04
CA ALA A 47 -1.38 8.32 3.90
C ALA A 47 -1.85 9.56 4.66
N THR A 48 -2.73 10.37 4.08
CA THR A 48 -3.36 11.51 4.74
C THR A 48 -4.20 11.08 5.95
N LEU A 49 -4.96 9.99 5.84
CA LEU A 49 -5.75 9.46 6.96
C LEU A 49 -4.85 8.92 8.08
N LEU A 50 -3.76 8.26 7.73
CA LEU A 50 -2.72 7.81 8.66
C LEU A 50 -2.09 9.00 9.41
N MET A 51 -1.63 10.01 8.67
CA MET A 51 -0.97 11.19 9.24
C MET A 51 -1.91 11.98 10.16
N ARG A 52 -3.19 12.13 9.78
CA ARG A 52 -4.22 12.73 10.64
C ARG A 52 -4.41 11.97 11.96
N GLN A 53 -4.40 10.64 11.94
CA GLN A 53 -4.50 9.83 13.17
C GLN A 53 -3.26 9.95 14.06
N MET A 54 -2.09 10.23 13.48
CA MET A 54 -0.86 10.51 14.22
C MET A 54 -0.79 11.95 14.77
N GLY A 55 -1.84 12.75 14.58
CA GLY A 55 -1.88 14.15 15.01
C GLY A 55 -1.02 15.07 14.14
N ILE A 56 -0.66 14.63 12.93
CA ILE A 56 0.07 15.42 11.96
C ILE A 56 -0.96 16.12 11.07
N ASP A 57 -0.97 17.44 11.09
CA ASP A 57 -1.78 18.24 10.16
C ASP A 57 -1.13 18.21 8.76
N VAL A 58 -1.90 17.75 7.77
CA VAL A 58 -1.50 17.59 6.35
C VAL A 58 -2.56 18.17 5.43
#